data_AF-A0A935K9Z4-F1
#
_entry.id   AF-A0A935K9Z4-F1
#
_cell.length_a   1.000
_cell.length_b   1.000
_cell.length_c   1.000
_cell.angle_alpha   90.00
_cell.angle_beta   90.00
_cell.angle_gamma   90.00
#
_symmetry.space_group_name_H-M   'P 1'
#
loop_
_entity.id
_entity.type
_entity.pdbx_description
1 polymer ?
#
loop_
_entity_poly.entity_id
_entity_poly.type
_entity_poly.pdbx_seq_one_letter_code
_entity_poly.pdbx_strand_id
1 'polypeptide(L)'
;MNNENYITKDFNLAGYLLFKGYKLIDHPRTNGVTMFTFEDDGSIKVTLQKYYSMEASVEPIGFGNALRTLKSVLHSNDKINANSGLNNYVQQFKGTTKQ
;
A
#
# COMPACT_ATOMS: atom_id res chain seq x y z
N MET A 1 -6.82 27.64 3.84
CA MET A 1 -5.59 26.85 3.97
C MET A 1 -5.57 25.92 2.76
N ASN A 2 -4.57 26.02 1.90
CA ASN A 2 -4.44 25.08 0.78
C ASN A 2 -3.97 23.76 1.39
N ASN A 3 -4.86 22.79 1.53
CA ASN A 3 -4.47 21.45 1.94
C ASN A 3 -3.78 20.80 0.74
N GLU A 4 -2.45 20.93 0.70
CA GLU A 4 -1.62 20.24 -0.26
C GLU A 4 -1.56 18.77 0.15
N ASN A 5 -1.93 17.88 -0.78
CA ASN A 5 -1.85 16.45 -0.56
C ASN A 5 -0.41 16.01 -0.22
N TYR A 6 -0.27 15.02 0.65
CA TYR A 6 1.03 14.49 1.00
C TYR A 6 1.48 13.42 0.01
N ILE A 7 2.71 13.53 -0.47
CA ILE A 7 3.28 12.59 -1.45
C ILE A 7 4.49 11.89 -0.83
N THR A 8 4.54 10.57 -0.94
CA THR A 8 5.69 9.77 -0.49
C THR A 8 5.99 8.62 -1.43
N LYS A 9 7.27 8.23 -1.52
CA LYS A 9 7.73 7.00 -2.18
C LYS A 9 8.04 5.86 -1.20
N ASP A 10 7.98 6.15 0.10
CA ASP A 10 8.29 5.19 1.14
C ASP A 10 7.10 4.26 1.35
N PHE A 11 7.32 2.97 1.06
CA PHE A 11 6.30 1.94 1.15
C PHE A 11 5.82 1.69 2.59
N ASN A 12 6.73 1.75 3.57
CA ASN A 12 6.38 1.54 4.98
C ASN A 12 5.61 2.73 5.53
N LEU A 13 6.02 3.95 5.17
CA LEU A 13 5.29 5.16 5.54
C LEU A 13 3.90 5.19 4.89
N ALA A 14 3.80 4.84 3.59
CA ALA A 14 2.51 4.74 2.92
C ALA A 14 1.61 3.68 3.59
N GLY A 15 2.16 2.53 3.97
CA GLY A 15 1.44 1.52 4.75
C GLY A 15 0.99 2.03 6.13
N TYR A 16 1.82 2.86 6.78
CA TYR A 16 1.51 3.45 8.08
C TYR A 16 0.38 4.48 7.97
N LEU A 17 0.43 5.35 6.96
CA LEU A 17 -0.63 6.32 6.68
C LEU A 17 -1.95 5.60 6.35
N LEU A 18 -1.90 4.56 5.53
CA LEU A 18 -3.08 3.74 5.23
C LEU A 18 -3.65 3.07 6.49
N PHE A 19 -2.78 2.53 7.35
CA PHE A 19 -3.20 1.95 8.64
C PHE A 19 -3.85 2.98 9.57
N LYS A 20 -3.36 4.22 9.56
CA LYS A 20 -3.94 5.34 10.34
C LYS A 20 -5.23 5.90 9.74
N GLY A 21 -5.67 5.39 8.58
CA GLY A 21 -6.92 5.75 7.94
C GLY A 21 -6.82 6.91 6.94
N TYR A 22 -5.60 7.38 6.63
CA TYR A 22 -5.42 8.39 5.59
C TYR A 22 -5.79 7.81 4.22
N LYS A 23 -6.58 8.58 3.47
CA LYS A 23 -7.08 8.16 2.17
C LYS A 23 -5.99 8.27 1.11
N LEU A 24 -5.62 7.14 0.52
CA LEU A 24 -4.78 7.11 -0.68
C LEU A 24 -5.63 7.57 -1.88
N ILE A 25 -5.26 8.68 -2.51
CA ILE A 25 -6.00 9.29 -3.62
C ILE A 25 -5.35 9.03 -4.98
N ASP A 26 -4.02 8.84 -5.03
CA ASP A 26 -3.32 8.53 -6.27
C ASP A 26 -2.04 7.71 -6.01
N HIS A 27 -1.55 6.98 -7.01
CA HIS A 27 -0.36 6.15 -6.91
C HIS A 27 0.43 5.96 -8.23
N PRO A 28 0.82 7.03 -8.96
CA PRO A 28 1.49 6.89 -10.25
C PRO A 28 2.85 6.22 -10.12
N ARG A 29 3.17 5.36 -11.10
CA ARG A 29 4.47 4.70 -11.22
C ARG A 29 5.31 5.43 -12.26
N THR A 30 6.39 6.07 -11.82
CA THR A 30 7.34 6.78 -12.69
C THR A 30 8.73 6.18 -12.52
N ASN A 31 9.37 5.77 -13.62
CA ASN A 31 10.72 5.20 -13.62
C ASN A 31 10.91 4.03 -12.63
N GLY A 32 9.89 3.17 -12.51
CA GLY A 32 9.92 2.03 -11.60
C GLY A 32 9.66 2.35 -10.12
N VAL A 33 9.43 3.62 -9.78
CA VAL A 33 9.10 4.08 -8.43
C VAL A 33 7.62 4.46 -8.38
N THR A 34 6.90 3.97 -7.37
CA THR A 34 5.52 4.39 -7.12
C THR A 34 5.51 5.57 -6.15
N MET A 35 4.80 6.63 -6.53
CA MET A 35 4.55 7.80 -5.69
C MET A 35 3.16 7.70 -5.10
N PHE A 36 3.03 7.58 -3.79
CA PHE A 36 1.74 7.50 -3.09
C PHE A 36 1.29 8.89 -2.66
N THR A 37 0.10 9.29 -3.11
CA THR A 37 -0.51 10.57 -2.79
C THR A 37 -1.66 10.35 -1.81
N PHE A 38 -1.61 11.00 -0.65
CA PHE A 38 -2.62 10.94 0.39
C PHE A 38 -3.33 12.28 0.54
N GLU A 39 -4.63 12.23 0.79
CA GLU A 39 -5.42 13.40 1.16
C GLU A 39 -4.94 13.95 2.50
N ASP A 40 -4.56 15.24 2.53
CA ASP A 40 -4.22 15.93 3.78
C ASP A 40 -5.47 16.59 4.37
N ASP A 41 -5.86 16.14 5.57
CA ASP A 41 -6.95 16.70 6.37
C ASP A 41 -6.46 17.73 7.41
N GLY A 42 -5.19 18.11 7.35
CA GLY A 42 -4.51 19.00 8.30
C GLY A 42 -3.85 18.28 9.48
N SER A 43 -4.10 16.98 9.66
CA SER A 43 -3.53 16.17 10.74
C SER A 43 -2.30 15.36 10.31
N ILE A 44 -2.03 15.26 9.01
CA ILE A 44 -1.00 14.35 8.49
C ILE A 44 0.39 14.67 9.03
N LYS A 45 0.71 15.96 9.21
CA LYS A 45 2.01 16.42 9.73
C LYS A 45 2.32 15.86 11.12
N VAL A 46 1.31 15.78 12.00
CA VAL A 46 1.46 15.22 13.35
C VAL A 46 1.75 13.72 13.27
N THR A 47 1.07 13.02 12.38
CA THR A 47 1.32 11.59 12.14
C THR A 47 2.72 11.34 11.57
N LEU A 48 3.17 12.16 10.62
CA LEU A 48 4.52 12.10 10.07
C LEU A 48 5.57 12.34 11.15
N GLN A 49 5.37 13.34 12.00
CA GLN A 49 6.28 13.61 13.11
C GLN A 49 6.42 12.39 14.01
N LYS A 50 5.31 11.76 14.42
CA LYS A 50 5.32 10.53 15.23
C LYS A 50 6.08 9.38 14.55
N TYR A 51 5.94 9.23 13.24
CA TYR A 51 6.66 8.21 12.47
C TYR A 51 8.17 8.44 12.52
N TYR A 52 8.62 9.66 12.23
CA TYR A 52 10.05 10.00 12.20
C TYR A 52 10.68 10.16 13.59
N SER A 53 9.90 10.48 14.63
CA SER A 53 10.36 10.52 16.03
C SER A 53 10.42 9.14 16.70
N MET A 54 10.06 8.06 15.99
CA MET A 54 9.93 6.70 16.54
C MET A 54 8.86 6.55 17.63
N GLU A 55 7.90 7.46 17.69
CA GLU A 55 6.76 7.42 18.62
C GLU A 55 5.52 6.72 18.00
N ALA A 56 5.61 6.34 16.73
CA ALA A 56 4.53 5.65 16.03
C ALA A 56 4.26 4.25 16.62
N SER A 57 3.07 4.09 17.19
CA SER A 57 2.53 2.78 17.59
C SER A 57 1.52 2.26 16.56
N VAL A 58 1.59 0.95 16.30
CA VAL A 58 0.70 0.23 15.39
C VAL A 58 0.27 -1.10 16.01
N GLU A 59 -0.94 -1.55 15.65
CA GLU A 59 -1.35 -2.93 15.91
C GLU A 59 -0.75 -3.81 14.80
N PRO A 60 0.03 -4.86 15.13
CA PRO A 60 0.82 -5.60 14.14
C PRO A 60 0.01 -6.22 13.00
N ILE A 61 -1.15 -6.82 13.29
CA ILE A 61 -1.99 -7.49 12.29
C ILE A 61 -2.60 -6.46 11.34
N GLY A 62 -3.12 -5.36 11.88
CA GLY A 62 -3.70 -4.25 11.14
C GLY A 62 -2.68 -3.56 10.24
N PHE A 63 -1.46 -3.33 10.74
CA PHE A 63 -0.38 -2.80 9.91
C PHE A 63 0.03 -3.79 8.80
N GLY A 64 0.14 -5.08 9.12
CA GLY A 64 0.39 -6.13 8.13
C GLY A 64 -0.69 -6.18 7.04
N ASN A 65 -1.96 -6.02 7.42
CA ASN A 65 -3.08 -5.94 6.48
C ASN A 65 -2.99 -4.68 5.60
N ALA A 66 -2.64 -3.52 6.17
CA ALA A 66 -2.44 -2.30 5.39
C ALA A 66 -1.35 -2.46 4.33
N LEU A 67 -0.21 -3.07 4.69
CA LEU A 67 0.87 -3.36 3.72
C LEU A 67 0.41 -4.33 2.63
N ARG A 68 -0.38 -5.35 2.96
CA ARG A 68 -0.95 -6.30 1.98
C ARG A 68 -1.90 -5.59 1.02
N THR A 69 -2.77 -4.74 1.53
CA THR A 69 -3.68 -3.91 0.72
C THR A 69 -2.89 -3.02 -0.23
N LEU A 70 -1.85 -2.35 0.27
CA LEU A 70 -0.99 -1.48 -0.55
C LEU A 70 -0.30 -2.27 -1.68
N LYS A 71 0.19 -3.48 -1.41
CA LYS A 71 0.72 -4.37 -2.46
C LYS A 71 -0.35 -4.75 -3.49
N SER A 72 -1.57 -5.04 -3.04
CA SER A 72 -2.66 -5.40 -3.95
C SER A 72 -2.97 -4.26 -4.92
N VAL A 73 -3.01 -3.02 -4.42
CA VAL A 73 -3.22 -1.80 -5.23
C VAL A 73 -2.15 -1.68 -6.31
N LEU A 74 -0.87 -1.83 -5.95
CA LEU A 74 0.25 -1.76 -6.89
C LEU A 74 0.13 -2.79 -8.03
N HIS A 75 -0.11 -4.06 -7.68
CA HIS A 75 -0.23 -5.14 -8.67
C HIS A 75 -1.49 -5.02 -9.53
N SER A 76 -2.57 -4.43 -9.00
CA SER A 76 -3.81 -4.24 -9.77
C SER A 76 -3.60 -3.24 -10.90
N ASN A 77 -2.81 -2.19 -10.67
CA ASN A 77 -2.45 -1.23 -11.71
C ASN A 77 -1.53 -1.83 -12.79
N ASP A 78 -0.59 -2.70 -12.39
CA ASP A 78 0.29 -3.42 -13.33
C ASP A 78 -0.51 -4.39 -14.23
N LYS A 79 -1.56 -5.03 -13.69
CA LYS A 79 -2.43 -5.96 -14.44
C LYS A 79 -3.34 -5.27 -15.46
N ILE A 80 -3.66 -4.00 -15.30
CA ILE A 80 -4.46 -3.26 -16.31
C ILE A 80 -3.65 -3.01 -17.59
N ASN A 81 -2.32 -2.94 -17.48
CA ASN A 81 -1.43 -2.73 -18.62
C ASN A 81 -0.92 -4.03 -19.26
N ALA A 82 -1.13 -5.18 -18.61
CA ALA A 82 -0.84 -6.49 -19.16
C ALA A 82 -2.16 -7.16 -19.59
N ASN A 83 -2.48 -7.10 -20.89
CA ASN A 83 -3.55 -7.91 -21.49
C ASN A 83 -3.55 -9.33 -20.91
N SER A 84 -4.56 -9.71 -20.11
CA SER A 84 -5.14 -11.07 -20.04
C SER A 84 -5.99 -11.27 -18.79
N GLY A 85 -7.25 -11.63 -18.98
CA GLY A 85 -8.07 -12.20 -17.92
C GLY A 85 -7.59 -13.62 -17.62
N LEU A 86 -7.24 -13.91 -16.36
CA LEU A 86 -7.24 -15.26 -15.82
C LEU A 86 -7.61 -15.23 -14.34
N ASN A 87 -8.70 -15.92 -14.05
CA ASN A 87 -9.21 -16.21 -12.71
C ASN A 87 -8.11 -16.85 -11.82
N ASN A 88 -7.91 -16.32 -10.61
CA ASN A 88 -6.96 -16.88 -9.65
C ASN A 88 -7.54 -18.11 -8.92
N TYR A 89 -7.75 -19.22 -9.64
CA TYR A 89 -7.89 -20.54 -9.01
C TYR A 89 -6.58 -21.30 -9.17
N VAL A 90 -5.80 -21.36 -8.10
CA VAL A 90 -4.58 -22.19 -8.03
C VAL A 90 -5.03 -23.65 -7.88
N GLN A 91 -4.93 -24.46 -8.93
CA GLN A 91 -5.10 -25.91 -8.83
C GLN A 91 -3.89 -26.52 -8.11
N GLN A 92 -4.12 -27.05 -6.91
CA GLN A 92 -3.12 -27.82 -6.17
C GLN A 92 -3.05 -29.22 -6.77
N PHE A 93 -1.90 -29.58 -7.33
CA PHE A 93 -1.65 -30.97 -7.74
C PHE A 93 -1.36 -31.82 -6.50
N LYS A 94 -2.22 -32.80 -6.21
CA LYS A 94 -1.95 -33.82 -5.19
C LYS A 94 -0.70 -34.60 -5.62
N GLY A 95 0.30 -34.66 -4.74
CA GLY A 95 1.52 -35.40 -4.97
C GLY A 95 1.26 -36.88 -5.26
N THR A 96 1.76 -37.35 -6.39
CA THR A 96 1.68 -38.77 -6.77
C THR A 96 2.73 -39.55 -5.97
N THR A 97 2.30 -40.28 -4.96
CA THR A 97 3.12 -41.31 -4.30
C THR A 97 3.36 -42.43 -5.31
N LYS A 98 4.59 -42.57 -5.80
CA LYS A 98 4.99 -43.76 -6.56
C LYS A 98 5.19 -44.91 -5.56
N GLN A 99 4.40 -45.97 -5.72
CA GLN A 99 4.68 -47.29 -5.16
C GLN A 99 5.65 -48.03 -6.07
#